data_AF-A0A954FXW4-F1
#
_entry.id   AF-A0A954FXW4-F1
#
_cell.length_a   1.000
_cell.length_b   1.000
_cell.length_c   1.000
_cell.angle_alpha   90.00
_cell.angle_beta   90.00
_cell.angle_gamma   90.00
#
_symmetry.space_group_name_H-M   'P 1'
#
loop_
_entity.id
_entity.type
_entity.pdbx_description
1 polymer ?
#
loop_
_entity_poly.entity_id
_entity_poly.type
_entity_poly.pdbx_seq_one_letter_code
_entity_poly.pdbx_strand_id
1 'polypeptide(L)'
;MKQTSGALSLLLLTLGCCLFTTGSLHAQKKDPFREFIRPTDPLSPQDALKAFTLPEEFEIQLVAAEPEIQKPLNMAFDIKGRLWITDSSEYPYPVKPGTKGKDTIKILEDTNGDGRADKITTFAEGL
;
A
#
# COMPACT_ATOMS: atom_id res chain seq x y z
N MET A 1 -39.79 -57.24 -13.79
CA MET A 1 -39.12 -56.60 -12.62
C MET A 1 -37.65 -56.44 -13.00
N LYS A 2 -37.28 -55.43 -13.80
CA LYS A 2 -37.11 -53.98 -13.52
C LYS A 2 -35.94 -53.68 -12.57
N GLN A 3 -34.86 -53.17 -13.20
CA GLN A 3 -33.93 -52.14 -12.73
C GLN A 3 -33.14 -52.39 -11.44
N THR A 4 -31.87 -52.83 -11.58
CA THR A 4 -30.83 -52.61 -10.55
C THR A 4 -29.44 -52.24 -11.10
N SER A 5 -29.22 -52.16 -12.42
CA SER A 5 -27.89 -51.88 -12.99
C SER A 5 -27.58 -50.38 -13.19
N GLY A 6 -28.58 -49.51 -13.22
CA GLY A 6 -28.39 -48.07 -13.45
C GLY A 6 -27.87 -47.29 -12.23
N ALA A 7 -28.15 -47.77 -11.02
CA ALA A 7 -27.82 -47.05 -9.79
C ALA A 7 -26.31 -47.05 -9.48
N LEU A 8 -25.59 -48.12 -9.82
CA LEU A 8 -24.15 -48.23 -9.52
C LEU A 8 -23.28 -47.41 -10.50
N SER A 9 -23.69 -47.33 -11.77
CA SER A 9 -23.00 -46.51 -12.79
C SER A 9 -23.20 -45.01 -12.56
N LEU A 10 -24.39 -44.59 -12.08
CA LEU A 10 -24.68 -43.20 -11.73
C LEU A 10 -23.99 -42.74 -10.43
N LEU A 11 -23.73 -43.67 -9.50
CA LEU A 11 -23.00 -43.40 -8.26
C LEU A 11 -21.49 -43.23 -8.51
N LEU A 12 -20.92 -43.97 -9.46
CA LEU A 12 -19.52 -43.83 -9.86
C LEU A 12 -19.26 -42.55 -10.69
N LEU A 13 -20.22 -42.12 -11.51
CA LEU A 13 -20.11 -40.89 -12.29
C LEU A 13 -20.22 -39.62 -11.43
N THR A 14 -21.06 -39.63 -10.40
CA THR A 14 -21.23 -38.49 -9.48
C THR A 14 -20.05 -38.36 -8.50
N LEU A 15 -19.48 -39.48 -8.04
CA LEU A 15 -18.27 -39.46 -7.22
C LEU A 15 -17.04 -38.98 -8.00
N GLY A 16 -16.93 -39.34 -9.29
CA GLY A 16 -15.90 -38.82 -10.18
C GLY A 16 -16.02 -37.32 -10.43
N CYS A 17 -17.23 -36.80 -10.62
CA CYS A 17 -17.45 -35.36 -10.84
C CYS A 17 -17.12 -34.50 -9.61
N CYS A 18 -17.32 -35.03 -8.39
CA CYS A 18 -16.92 -34.36 -7.14
C CYS A 18 -15.39 -34.34 -6.91
N LEU A 19 -14.66 -35.31 -7.46
CA LEU A 19 -13.20 -35.37 -7.35
C LEU A 19 -12.49 -34.43 -8.34
N PHE A 20 -13.13 -34.08 -9.47
CA PHE A 20 -12.57 -33.10 -10.41
C PHE A 20 -12.95 -31.64 -10.11
N THR A 21 -14.05 -31.38 -9.39
CA THR A 21 -14.40 -30.01 -8.96
C THR A 21 -13.65 -29.56 -7.71
N THR A 22 -13.10 -30.49 -6.92
CA THR A 22 -12.31 -30.15 -5.72
C THR A 22 -10.83 -29.84 -6.03
N GLY A 23 -10.29 -30.29 -7.17
CA GLY A 23 -8.90 -30.06 -7.55
C GLY A 23 -8.57 -28.65 -8.07
N SER A 24 -9.58 -27.82 -8.32
CA SER A 24 -9.42 -26.45 -8.82
C SER A 24 -9.80 -25.36 -7.82
N LEU A 25 -10.03 -25.70 -6.54
CA LEU A 25 -9.87 -24.70 -5.47
C LEU A 25 -8.37 -24.45 -5.30
N HIS A 26 -7.86 -23.66 -6.24
CA HIS A 26 -6.74 -22.75 -6.10
C HIS A 26 -5.86 -23.09 -4.92
N ALA A 27 -4.71 -23.74 -5.19
CA ALA A 27 -3.53 -23.48 -4.40
C ALA A 27 -3.27 -21.97 -4.46
N GLN A 28 -3.97 -21.21 -3.62
CA GLN A 28 -3.78 -19.80 -3.42
C GLN A 28 -2.35 -19.73 -2.92
N LYS A 29 -1.42 -19.32 -3.79
CA LYS A 29 -0.05 -19.01 -3.40
C LYS A 29 -0.17 -18.14 -2.16
N LYS A 30 0.26 -18.67 -1.02
CA LYS A 30 0.26 -17.98 0.26
C LYS A 30 1.03 -16.68 0.01
N ASP A 31 0.35 -15.54 0.14
CA ASP A 31 0.99 -14.24 -0.09
C ASP A 31 2.23 -14.17 0.80
N PRO A 32 3.44 -14.14 0.22
CA PRO A 32 4.68 -14.21 0.99
C PRO A 32 4.88 -13.00 1.88
N PHE A 33 4.12 -11.92 1.69
CA PHE A 33 4.23 -10.69 2.47
C PHE A 33 3.20 -10.56 3.59
N ARG A 34 2.18 -11.44 3.64
CA ARG A 34 1.03 -11.30 4.55
C ARG A 34 1.40 -11.26 6.04
N GLU A 35 2.46 -11.97 6.44
CA GLU A 35 2.93 -11.99 7.82
C GLU A 35 3.43 -10.63 8.31
N PHE A 36 3.98 -9.82 7.40
CA PHE A 36 4.56 -8.51 7.70
C PHE A 36 3.62 -7.34 7.37
N ILE A 37 2.39 -7.63 6.94
CA ILE A 37 1.36 -6.62 6.74
C ILE A 37 0.66 -6.38 8.09
N ARG A 38 0.68 -5.12 8.54
CA ARG A 38 -0.06 -4.68 9.72
C ARG A 38 -1.55 -5.06 9.60
N PRO A 39 -2.15 -5.72 10.60
CA PRO A 39 -3.55 -6.16 10.53
C PRO A 39 -4.57 -5.07 10.85
N THR A 40 -4.11 -3.91 11.35
CA THR A 40 -4.98 -2.78 11.69
C THR A 40 -5.16 -1.85 10.49
N ASP A 41 -6.29 -1.17 10.44
CA ASP A 41 -6.56 -0.13 9.45
C ASP A 41 -5.58 1.05 9.56
N PRO A 42 -5.37 1.82 8.47
CA PRO A 42 -4.61 3.05 8.52
C PRO A 42 -5.30 4.09 9.41
N LEU A 43 -4.51 4.90 10.11
CA LEU A 43 -5.00 5.99 10.94
C LEU A 43 -5.13 7.28 10.12
N SER A 44 -6.07 8.14 10.50
CA SER A 44 -6.06 9.54 10.04
C SER A 44 -4.78 10.24 10.55
N PRO A 45 -4.31 11.32 9.90
CA PRO A 45 -3.14 12.05 10.39
C PRO A 45 -3.31 12.52 11.85
N GLN A 46 -4.51 12.95 12.23
CA GLN A 46 -4.82 13.40 13.59
C GLN A 46 -4.80 12.26 14.60
N ASP A 47 -5.24 11.06 14.22
CA ASP A 47 -5.21 9.89 15.10
C ASP A 47 -3.81 9.27 15.18
N ALA A 48 -3.02 9.34 14.10
CA ALA A 48 -1.63 8.95 14.10
C ALA A 48 -0.81 9.80 15.09
N LEU A 49 -1.02 11.13 15.12
CA LEU A 49 -0.38 12.03 16.09
C LEU A 49 -0.60 11.59 17.55
N LYS A 50 -1.82 11.15 17.89
CA LYS A 50 -2.17 10.68 19.24
C LYS A 50 -1.53 9.33 19.58
N ALA A 51 -1.09 8.57 18.59
CA ALA A 51 -0.51 7.25 18.77
C ALA A 51 1.01 7.29 19.04
N PHE A 52 1.67 8.45 18.91
CA PHE A 52 3.07 8.60 19.25
C PHE A 52 3.26 8.69 20.77
N THR A 53 4.27 7.97 21.26
CA THR A 53 4.78 8.12 22.62
C THR A 53 6.12 8.84 22.55
N LEU A 54 6.22 10.00 23.20
CA LEU A 54 7.40 10.85 23.19
C LEU A 54 7.98 10.99 24.60
N PRO A 55 9.29 11.20 24.75
CA PRO A 55 9.86 11.69 26.01
C PRO A 55 9.27 13.07 26.39
N GLU A 56 9.30 13.41 27.69
CA GLU A 56 8.65 14.61 28.25
C GLU A 56 9.09 15.93 27.59
N GLU A 57 10.34 16.02 27.13
CA GLU A 57 10.91 17.23 26.52
C GLU A 57 10.77 17.28 24.98
N PHE A 58 10.02 16.37 24.37
CA PHE A 58 9.86 16.29 22.91
C PHE A 58 8.43 16.57 22.48
N GLU A 59 8.32 17.28 21.36
CA GLU A 59 7.05 17.48 20.66
C GLU A 59 7.09 16.86 19.26
N ILE A 60 5.92 16.54 18.73
CA ILE A 60 5.74 16.12 17.34
C ILE A 60 4.69 17.00 16.68
N GLN A 61 4.95 17.35 15.42
CA GLN A 61 4.06 18.16 14.63
C GLN A 61 3.81 17.51 13.26
N LEU A 62 2.57 17.64 12.77
CA LEU A 62 2.21 17.23 11.41
C LEU A 62 2.61 18.31 10.40
N VAL A 63 3.60 18.01 9.57
CA VAL A 63 4.09 18.91 8.51
C VAL A 63 3.29 18.74 7.22
N ALA A 64 3.04 17.52 6.78
CA ALA A 64 2.28 17.18 5.57
C ALA A 64 1.68 15.77 5.67
N ALA A 65 0.61 15.50 4.93
CA ALA A 65 -0.07 14.21 4.88
C ALA A 65 -0.71 13.94 3.52
N GLU A 66 -1.33 12.79 3.34
CA GLU A 66 -2.16 12.51 2.17
C GLU A 66 -3.36 13.49 2.11
N PRO A 67 -3.76 13.94 0.90
CA PRO A 67 -3.29 13.53 -0.43
C PRO A 67 -2.09 14.33 -0.96
N GLU A 68 -1.51 15.23 -0.17
CA GLU A 68 -0.48 16.18 -0.60
C GLU A 68 0.87 15.48 -0.91
N ILE A 69 1.18 14.47 -0.10
CA ILE A 69 2.31 13.54 -0.24
C ILE A 69 1.77 12.11 -0.24
N GLN A 70 2.55 11.13 -0.72
CA GLN A 70 2.13 9.71 -0.71
C GLN A 70 3.12 8.79 0.00
N LYS A 71 4.33 8.64 -0.54
CA LYS A 71 5.33 7.68 -0.06
C LYS A 71 6.71 8.35 -0.03
N PRO A 72 6.94 9.26 0.93
CA PRO A 72 8.24 9.92 1.08
C PRO A 72 9.32 8.87 1.43
N LEU A 73 10.40 8.81 0.65
CA LEU A 73 11.52 7.88 0.89
C LEU A 73 12.79 8.58 1.40
N ASN A 74 13.12 9.73 0.81
CA ASN A 74 14.26 10.55 1.24
C ASN A 74 13.80 11.97 1.52
N MET A 75 14.50 12.66 2.43
CA MET A 75 14.20 14.03 2.78
C MET A 75 15.46 14.85 3.06
N ALA A 76 15.44 16.14 2.72
CA ALA A 76 16.51 17.09 3.02
C ALA A 76 15.96 18.52 3.11
N PHE A 77 16.57 19.36 3.95
CA PHE A 77 16.27 20.80 3.98
C PHE A 77 17.23 21.57 3.09
N ASP A 78 16.72 22.58 2.38
CA ASP A 78 17.57 23.53 1.66
C ASP A 78 17.92 24.77 2.49
N ILE A 79 18.76 25.65 1.93
CA ILE A 79 19.21 26.90 2.59
C ILE A 79 18.09 27.91 2.86
N LYS A 80 16.89 27.70 2.30
CA LYS A 80 15.71 28.53 2.54
C LYS A 80 14.80 27.91 3.59
N GLY A 81 15.19 26.78 4.20
CA GLY A 81 14.39 26.06 5.19
C GLY A 81 13.26 25.22 4.60
N ARG A 82 13.23 25.00 3.28
CA ARG A 82 12.17 24.19 2.64
C ARG A 82 12.53 22.71 2.71
N LEU A 83 11.53 21.86 2.94
CA LEU A 83 11.70 20.41 3.00
C LEU A 83 11.55 19.79 1.60
N TRP A 84 12.59 19.15 1.11
CA TRP A 84 12.60 18.39 -0.13
C TRP A 84 12.34 16.93 0.17
N ILE A 85 11.47 16.29 -0.61
CA ILE A 85 11.21 14.85 -0.51
C ILE A 85 11.28 14.16 -1.87
N THR A 86 11.73 12.91 -1.88
CA THR A 86 11.42 11.96 -2.96
C THR A 86 10.13 11.23 -2.60
N ASP A 87 9.13 11.28 -3.47
CA ASP A 87 7.83 10.65 -3.27
C ASP A 87 7.64 9.54 -4.31
N SER A 88 7.67 8.28 -3.85
CA SER A 88 7.78 7.11 -4.72
C SER A 88 6.54 6.21 -4.68
N SER A 89 5.76 6.26 -5.75
CA SER A 89 4.64 5.33 -5.98
C SER A 89 5.11 3.97 -6.50
N GLU A 90 6.24 3.92 -7.22
CA GLU A 90 6.69 2.73 -7.94
C GLU A 90 7.37 1.70 -7.01
N TYR A 91 8.14 2.15 -6.00
CA TYR A 91 8.78 1.24 -5.05
C TYR A 91 7.80 0.27 -4.37
N PRO A 92 8.11 -1.05 -4.31
CA PRO A 92 9.43 -1.66 -4.57
C PRO A 92 9.67 -2.14 -6.01
N TYR A 93 8.75 -1.92 -6.94
CA TYR A 93 8.85 -2.45 -8.29
C TYR A 93 9.29 -1.36 -9.27
N PRO A 94 10.15 -1.68 -10.25
CA PRO A 94 10.52 -0.71 -11.27
C PRO A 94 9.33 -0.45 -12.20
N VAL A 95 9.33 0.75 -12.77
CA VAL A 95 8.46 1.14 -13.88
C VAL A 95 8.63 0.14 -15.03
N LYS A 96 7.52 -0.25 -15.67
CA LYS A 96 7.56 -1.20 -16.80
C LYS A 96 8.32 -0.58 -17.97
N PRO A 97 9.12 -1.35 -18.72
CA PRO A 97 9.77 -0.85 -19.93
C PRO A 97 8.77 -0.21 -20.89
N GLY A 98 9.09 0.99 -21.39
CA GLY A 98 8.24 1.75 -22.30
C GLY A 98 7.08 2.52 -21.64
N THR A 99 7.00 2.56 -20.31
CA THR A 99 6.03 3.38 -19.57
C THR A 99 6.73 4.54 -18.85
N LYS A 100 6.01 5.66 -18.66
CA LYS A 100 6.49 6.78 -17.85
C LYS A 100 6.29 6.46 -16.38
N GLY A 101 7.30 6.72 -15.57
CA GLY A 101 7.21 6.57 -14.12
C GLY A 101 6.26 7.58 -13.48
N LYS A 102 5.99 7.38 -12.20
CA LYS A 102 5.08 8.23 -11.41
C LYS A 102 5.78 8.84 -10.21
N ASP A 103 7.06 8.56 -10.01
CA ASP A 103 7.77 9.09 -8.87
C ASP A 103 8.02 10.59 -9.10
N THR A 104 8.07 11.32 -7.99
CA THR A 104 8.20 12.77 -8.00
C THR A 104 9.23 13.24 -6.98
N ILE A 105 9.79 14.42 -7.23
CA ILE A 105 10.51 15.20 -6.22
C ILE A 105 9.62 16.38 -5.88
N LYS A 106 9.30 16.55 -4.60
CA LYS A 106 8.44 17.64 -4.10
C LYS A 106 9.21 18.53 -3.14
N ILE A 107 8.86 19.82 -3.15
CA ILE A 107 9.33 20.83 -2.22
C ILE A 107 8.13 21.25 -1.38
N LEU A 108 8.25 21.09 -0.06
CA LEU A 108 7.27 21.48 0.95
C LEU A 108 7.78 22.76 1.61
N GLU A 109 6.93 23.78 1.61
CA GLU A 109 7.22 25.10 2.14
C GLU A 109 6.10 25.49 3.11
N ASP A 110 6.50 25.91 4.30
CA ASP A 110 5.67 26.60 5.29
C ASP A 110 5.96 28.10 5.15
N THR A 111 4.98 28.86 4.66
CA THR A 111 5.06 30.29 4.39
C THR A 111 4.52 31.14 5.52
N ASN A 112 3.82 30.54 6.50
CA ASN A 112 3.18 31.25 7.61
C ASN A 112 3.87 30.99 8.97
N GLY A 113 4.80 30.04 9.03
CA GLY A 113 5.59 29.69 10.20
C GLY A 113 4.82 28.89 11.26
N ASP A 114 3.70 28.27 10.89
CA ASP A 114 2.91 27.45 11.81
C ASP A 114 3.40 26.01 11.93
N GLY A 115 4.43 25.64 11.16
CA GLY A 115 5.09 24.33 11.09
C GLY A 115 4.38 23.31 10.19
N ARG A 116 3.29 23.69 9.52
CA ARG A 116 2.62 22.91 8.48
C ARG A 116 2.96 23.48 7.10
N ALA A 117 3.28 22.60 6.16
CA ALA A 117 3.48 23.04 4.77
C ALA A 117 2.13 23.49 4.17
N ASP A 118 2.02 24.75 3.79
CA ASP A 118 0.87 25.30 3.05
C ASP A 118 1.12 25.35 1.52
N LYS A 119 2.38 25.18 1.10
CA LYS A 119 2.76 25.23 -0.31
C LYS A 119 3.61 24.04 -0.69
N ILE A 120 3.14 23.30 -1.70
CA ILE A 120 3.79 22.10 -2.20
C ILE A 120 4.01 22.23 -3.70
N THR A 121 5.28 22.16 -4.10
CA THR A 121 5.68 22.27 -5.50
C THR A 121 6.26 20.96 -5.98
N THR A 122 5.72 20.40 -7.06
CA THR A 122 6.38 19.29 -7.77
C THR A 122 7.57 19.86 -8.55
N PHE A 123 8.79 19.55 -8.11
CA PHE A 123 10.03 19.98 -8.75
C PHE A 123 10.36 19.09 -9.96
N ALA A 124 10.17 17.78 -9.82
CA ALA A 124 10.36 16.81 -10.89
C ALA A 124 9.27 15.74 -10.81
N GLU A 125 8.88 15.20 -11.96
CA GLU A 125 7.87 14.16 -12.09
C GLU A 125 8.21 13.22 -13.24
N GLY A 126 7.59 12.04 -13.24
CA GLY A 126 7.82 11.06 -14.30
C GLY A 126 9.07 10.21 -14.11
N LEU A 127 9.56 10.14 -12.86
CA LEU A 127 10.76 9.42 -12.47
C LEU A 127 10.47 7.94 -12.28
#